data_AF-A0A6J6FVF7-F1
#
_entry.id   AF-A0A6J6FVF7-F1
#
_cell.length_a   1.000
_cell.length_b   1.000
_cell.length_c   1.000
_cell.angle_alpha   90.00
_cell.angle_beta   90.00
_cell.angle_gamma   90.00
#
_symmetry.space_group_name_H-M   'P 1'
#
loop_
_entity.id
_entity.type
_entity.pdbx_description
1 polymer ?
#
loop_
_entity_poly.entity_id
_entity_poly.type
_entity_poly.pdbx_seq_one_letter_code
_entity_poly.pdbx_strand_id
1 'polypeptide(L)'
;MNDDKDRFLLDRRYTAAFENLEDSTIATLALQLEGDLRDGFARIVGLSAAAFDDQASLGGLIREGIAKRRVAHDSGVVLAEPCTQWTIEKLGDSSEDPTLEELHAVLPEATEKFGMDAVRLMVIQYSRSLKGFRQLVATDERFAPSGSAPGITVLEKDEAEQAAKREARKARKAEEKAAKAKQQGKR
;
A
#
# COMPACT_ATOMS: atom_id res chain seq x y z
N MET A 1 -13.73 9.16 9.33
CA MET A 1 -12.57 8.56 8.64
C MET A 1 -11.68 9.68 8.16
N ASN A 2 -10.37 9.47 8.11
CA ASN A 2 -9.42 10.50 7.66
C ASN A 2 -8.96 10.08 6.26
N ASP A 3 -9.87 10.14 5.29
CA ASP A 3 -9.70 9.63 3.93
C ASP A 3 -8.40 10.10 3.26
N ASP A 4 -7.97 11.34 3.52
CA ASP A 4 -6.68 11.87 3.07
C ASP A 4 -5.48 11.10 3.65
N LYS A 5 -5.54 10.77 4.94
CA LYS A 5 -4.51 9.95 5.60
C LYS A 5 -4.57 8.49 5.14
N ASP A 6 -5.75 7.99 4.84
CA ASP A 6 -5.95 6.66 4.27
C ASP A 6 -5.29 6.55 2.90
N ARG A 7 -5.62 7.48 2.01
CA ARG A 7 -5.06 7.61 0.66
C ARG A 7 -3.55 7.80 0.66
N PHE A 8 -3.02 8.72 1.49
CA PHE A 8 -1.58 8.97 1.57
C PHE A 8 -0.77 7.72 1.93
N LEU A 9 -1.27 6.93 2.87
CA LEU A 9 -0.59 5.71 3.30
C LEU A 9 -0.71 4.58 2.29
N LEU A 10 -1.83 4.49 1.56
CA LEU A 10 -1.94 3.55 0.43
C LEU A 10 -0.97 3.93 -0.69
N ASP A 11 -0.90 5.20 -1.07
CA ASP A 11 0.04 5.70 -2.07
C ASP A 11 1.50 5.37 -1.71
N ARG A 12 1.87 5.55 -0.44
CA ARG A 12 3.18 5.15 0.07
C ARG A 12 3.43 3.64 -0.02
N ARG A 13 2.43 2.81 0.31
CA ARG A 13 2.56 1.34 0.21
C ARG A 13 2.71 0.89 -1.23
N TYR A 14 1.94 1.45 -2.15
CA TYR A 14 2.08 1.15 -3.58
C TYR A 14 3.41 1.62 -4.13
N THR A 15 3.88 2.82 -3.77
CA THR A 15 5.21 3.30 -4.16
C THR A 15 6.30 2.31 -3.74
N ALA A 16 6.30 1.88 -2.48
CA ALA A 16 7.26 0.91 -1.97
C ALA A 16 7.10 -0.48 -2.62
N ALA A 17 5.88 -0.89 -2.97
CA ALA A 17 5.66 -2.12 -3.74
C ALA A 17 6.33 -2.01 -5.11
N PHE A 18 6.08 -0.93 -5.87
CA PHE A 18 6.70 -0.73 -7.18
C PHE A 18 8.22 -0.66 -7.12
N GLU A 19 8.82 -0.03 -6.09
CA GLU A 19 10.27 -0.01 -5.90
C GLU A 19 10.91 -1.41 -5.80
N ASN A 20 10.16 -2.41 -5.30
CA ASN A 20 10.64 -3.78 -5.14
C ASN A 20 10.22 -4.73 -6.28
N LEU A 21 9.29 -4.32 -7.15
CA LEU A 21 8.92 -5.11 -8.32
C LEU A 21 9.99 -5.01 -9.40
N GLU A 22 10.23 -6.08 -10.14
CA GLU A 22 11.05 -6.04 -11.35
C GLU A 22 10.25 -5.50 -12.54
N ASP A 23 10.95 -4.91 -13.52
CA ASP A 23 10.31 -4.40 -14.75
C ASP A 23 9.63 -5.53 -15.55
N SER A 24 10.22 -6.72 -15.56
CA SER A 24 9.64 -7.95 -16.13
C SER A 24 8.27 -8.28 -15.51
N THR A 25 8.15 -8.18 -14.18
CA THR A 25 6.89 -8.39 -13.46
C THR A 25 5.87 -7.31 -13.79
N ILE A 26 6.29 -6.04 -13.79
CA ILE A 26 5.39 -4.92 -14.14
C ILE A 26 4.85 -5.09 -15.57
N ALA A 27 5.70 -5.44 -16.53
CA ALA A 27 5.29 -5.72 -17.90
C ALA A 27 4.31 -6.89 -17.96
N THR A 28 4.59 -7.98 -17.25
CA THR A 28 3.71 -9.16 -17.20
C THR A 28 2.32 -8.80 -16.68
N LEU A 29 2.22 -8.06 -15.57
CA LEU A 29 0.95 -7.60 -15.01
C LEU A 29 0.19 -6.69 -15.98
N ALA A 30 0.89 -5.77 -16.65
CA ALA A 30 0.28 -4.86 -17.62
C ALA A 30 -0.26 -5.57 -18.87
N LEU A 31 0.40 -6.66 -19.30
CA LEU A 31 -0.03 -7.46 -20.44
C LEU A 31 -1.29 -8.30 -20.14
N GLN A 32 -1.57 -8.61 -18.87
CA GLN A 32 -2.81 -9.26 -18.43
C GLN A 32 -4.03 -8.33 -18.50
N LEU A 33 -3.83 -7.02 -18.66
CA LEU A 33 -4.93 -6.07 -18.82
C LEU A 33 -5.52 -6.19 -20.23
N GLU A 34 -6.84 -6.21 -20.33
CA GLU A 34 -7.58 -6.33 -21.59
C GLU A 34 -8.51 -5.13 -21.81
N GLY A 35 -8.81 -4.84 -23.08
CA GLY A 35 -9.78 -3.81 -23.49
C GLY A 35 -9.59 -2.45 -22.82
N ASP A 36 -10.69 -1.89 -22.31
CA ASP A 36 -10.73 -0.56 -21.69
C ASP A 36 -9.80 -0.42 -20.47
N LEU A 37 -9.50 -1.53 -19.77
CA LEU A 37 -8.62 -1.52 -18.61
C LEU A 37 -7.17 -1.24 -19.03
N ARG A 38 -6.71 -1.87 -20.13
CA ARG A 38 -5.39 -1.59 -20.72
C ARG A 38 -5.29 -0.16 -21.20
N ASP A 39 -6.31 0.32 -21.93
CA ASP A 39 -6.33 1.68 -22.47
C ASP A 39 -6.42 2.74 -21.36
N GLY A 40 -7.14 2.44 -20.29
CA GLY A 40 -7.20 3.25 -19.07
C GLY A 40 -5.84 3.31 -18.39
N PHE A 41 -5.19 2.16 -18.21
CA PHE A 41 -3.86 2.08 -17.62
C PHE A 41 -2.82 2.88 -18.40
N ALA A 42 -2.79 2.72 -19.73
CA ALA A 42 -1.89 3.47 -20.61
C ALA A 42 -2.03 4.99 -20.41
N ARG A 43 -3.26 5.49 -20.29
CA ARG A 43 -3.54 6.91 -20.03
C ARG A 43 -3.07 7.36 -18.65
N ILE A 44 -3.24 6.54 -17.62
CA ILE A 44 -2.80 6.82 -16.24
C ILE A 44 -1.29 7.03 -16.21
N VAL A 45 -0.52 6.08 -16.76
CA VAL A 45 0.96 6.14 -16.76
C VAL A 45 1.52 7.03 -17.87
N GLY A 46 0.70 7.47 -18.82
CA GLY A 46 1.07 8.40 -19.89
C GLY A 46 1.79 7.74 -21.07
N LEU A 47 1.49 6.48 -21.33
CA LEU A 47 2.01 5.72 -22.45
C LEU A 47 1.10 5.82 -23.68
N SER A 48 1.69 5.70 -24.86
CA SER A 48 0.93 5.50 -26.09
C SER A 48 0.46 4.05 -26.20
N ALA A 49 -0.55 3.79 -27.03
CA ALA A 49 -1.02 2.42 -27.29
C ALA A 49 0.11 1.51 -27.83
N ALA A 50 1.01 2.06 -28.66
CA ALA A 50 2.16 1.34 -29.21
C ALA A 50 3.20 0.90 -28.17
N ALA A 51 3.16 1.44 -26.95
CA ALA A 51 4.10 1.03 -25.90
C ALA A 51 3.93 -0.45 -25.49
N PHE A 52 2.74 -1.03 -25.69
CA PHE A 52 2.45 -2.43 -25.37
C PHE A 52 3.00 -3.40 -26.42
N ASP A 53 3.45 -2.91 -27.57
CA ASP A 53 4.02 -3.74 -28.63
C ASP A 53 5.46 -4.19 -28.33
N ASP A 54 6.19 -3.44 -27.48
CA ASP A 54 7.55 -3.77 -27.05
C ASP A 54 7.58 -4.19 -25.57
N GLN A 55 7.40 -5.49 -25.35
CA GLN A 55 7.37 -6.07 -24.00
C GLN A 55 8.70 -5.89 -23.24
N ALA A 56 9.83 -5.77 -23.94
CA ALA A 56 11.13 -5.67 -23.31
C ALA A 56 11.35 -4.31 -22.63
N SER A 57 10.80 -3.24 -23.20
CA SER A 57 10.89 -1.88 -22.63
C SER A 57 9.66 -1.47 -21.82
N LEU A 58 8.53 -2.17 -21.99
CA LEU A 58 7.24 -1.83 -21.36
C LEU A 58 7.34 -1.62 -19.84
N GLY A 59 7.98 -2.53 -19.12
CA GLY A 59 8.09 -2.46 -17.66
C GLY A 59 8.79 -1.19 -17.16
N GLY A 60 9.91 -0.84 -17.79
CA GLY A 60 10.67 0.37 -17.47
C GLY A 60 9.88 1.65 -17.82
N LEU A 61 9.19 1.66 -18.96
CA LEU A 61 8.32 2.77 -19.37
C LEU A 61 7.16 2.98 -18.39
N ILE A 62 6.52 1.91 -17.94
CA ILE A 62 5.47 1.96 -16.93
C ILE A 62 6.03 2.53 -15.62
N ARG A 63 7.17 2.02 -15.14
CA ARG A 63 7.81 2.52 -13.91
C ARG A 63 8.11 4.01 -13.99
N GLU A 64 8.69 4.47 -15.10
CA GLU A 64 8.95 5.89 -15.32
C GLU A 64 7.65 6.71 -15.30
N GLY A 65 6.62 6.25 -15.99
CA GLY A 65 5.30 6.87 -16.03
C GLY A 65 4.67 7.01 -14.63
N ILE A 66 4.72 5.94 -13.83
CA ILE A 66 4.24 5.90 -12.45
C ILE A 66 4.96 6.96 -11.60
N ALA A 67 6.29 6.98 -11.63
CA ALA A 67 7.10 7.90 -10.84
C ALA A 67 6.89 9.37 -11.25
N LYS A 68 6.90 9.64 -12.56
CA LYS A 68 6.76 11.00 -13.12
C LYS A 68 5.40 11.61 -12.81
N ARG A 69 4.34 10.81 -12.86
CA ARG A 69 2.95 11.28 -12.67
C ARG A 69 2.45 11.12 -11.25
N ARG A 70 3.19 10.41 -10.39
CA ARG A 70 2.82 10.10 -9.00
C ARG A 70 1.48 9.37 -8.91
N VAL A 71 1.35 8.32 -9.72
CA VAL A 71 0.13 7.52 -9.88
C VAL A 71 0.33 6.10 -9.37
N ALA A 72 1.20 5.89 -8.38
CA ALA A 72 1.50 4.57 -7.83
C ALA A 72 0.24 3.90 -7.28
N HIS A 73 -0.57 4.64 -6.52
CA HIS A 73 -1.86 4.14 -6.05
C HIS A 73 -2.77 3.63 -7.17
N ASP A 74 -3.09 4.48 -8.14
CA ASP A 74 -4.03 4.15 -9.20
C ASP A 74 -3.49 3.05 -10.12
N SER A 75 -2.17 3.04 -10.35
CA SER A 75 -1.51 2.00 -11.14
C SER A 75 -1.52 0.64 -10.45
N GLY A 76 -1.30 0.61 -9.14
CA GLY A 76 -1.35 -0.63 -8.37
C GLY A 76 -2.75 -1.24 -8.32
N VAL A 77 -3.78 -0.41 -8.19
CA VAL A 77 -5.18 -0.85 -8.26
C VAL A 77 -5.48 -1.46 -9.63
N VAL A 78 -5.15 -0.76 -10.72
CA VAL A 78 -5.44 -1.23 -12.08
C VAL A 78 -4.67 -2.50 -12.44
N LEU A 79 -3.40 -2.62 -12.05
CA LEU A 79 -2.59 -3.82 -12.29
C LEU A 79 -3.07 -5.03 -11.46
N ALA A 80 -3.69 -4.80 -10.30
CA ALA A 80 -4.28 -5.86 -9.49
C ALA A 80 -5.69 -6.27 -9.96
N GLU A 81 -6.36 -5.47 -10.78
CA GLU A 81 -7.79 -5.61 -11.09
C GLU A 81 -8.20 -7.01 -11.58
N PRO A 82 -7.46 -7.70 -12.48
CA PRO A 82 -7.82 -9.07 -12.87
C PRO A 82 -7.80 -10.06 -11.70
N CYS A 83 -6.84 -9.92 -10.77
CA CYS A 83 -6.76 -10.73 -9.56
C CYS A 83 -7.87 -10.37 -8.56
N THR A 84 -8.17 -9.08 -8.43
CA THR A 84 -9.24 -8.56 -7.57
C THR A 84 -10.60 -9.08 -8.00
N GLN A 85 -10.98 -8.93 -9.28
CA GLN A 85 -12.25 -9.39 -9.82
C GLN A 85 -12.43 -10.89 -9.59
N TRP A 86 -11.41 -11.67 -9.94
CA TRP A 86 -11.45 -13.12 -9.74
C TRP A 86 -11.60 -13.53 -8.27
N THR A 87 -10.93 -12.81 -7.36
CA THR A 87 -11.02 -13.08 -5.91
C THR A 87 -12.41 -12.72 -5.38
N ILE A 88 -13.01 -11.63 -5.86
CA ILE A 88 -14.40 -11.26 -5.55
C ILE A 88 -15.37 -12.34 -6.03
N GLU A 89 -15.23 -12.81 -7.27
CA GLU A 89 -16.06 -13.89 -7.83
C GLU A 89 -15.95 -15.17 -7.00
N LYS A 90 -14.74 -15.52 -6.55
CA LYS A 90 -14.50 -16.72 -5.71
C LYS A 90 -15.06 -16.60 -4.30
N LEU A 91 -15.01 -15.41 -3.71
CA LEU A 91 -15.55 -15.14 -2.37
C LEU A 91 -17.07 -14.97 -2.37
N GLY A 92 -17.66 -14.58 -3.51
CA GLY A 92 -19.11 -14.37 -3.63
C GLY A 92 -19.63 -13.36 -2.61
N ASP A 93 -20.64 -13.76 -1.84
CA ASP A 93 -21.26 -12.93 -0.80
C ASP A 93 -20.28 -12.49 0.30
N SER A 94 -19.23 -13.29 0.55
CA SER A 94 -18.19 -12.96 1.54
C SER A 94 -17.20 -11.91 1.04
N SER A 95 -17.26 -11.50 -0.24
CA SER A 95 -16.29 -10.55 -0.82
C SER A 95 -16.30 -9.17 -0.15
N GLU A 96 -17.43 -8.74 0.43
CA GLU A 96 -17.56 -7.44 1.09
C GLU A 96 -16.94 -7.41 2.49
N ASP A 97 -16.87 -8.55 3.19
CA ASP A 97 -16.20 -8.67 4.50
C ASP A 97 -15.61 -10.08 4.69
N PRO A 98 -14.56 -10.45 3.92
CA PRO A 98 -14.00 -11.79 3.98
C PRO A 98 -13.25 -12.00 5.29
N THR A 99 -13.42 -13.17 5.87
CA THR A 99 -12.66 -13.61 7.04
C THR A 99 -11.23 -14.01 6.67
N LEU A 100 -10.33 -14.06 7.66
CA LEU A 100 -8.96 -14.52 7.44
C LEU A 100 -8.90 -15.97 6.91
N GLU A 101 -9.82 -16.83 7.36
CA GLU A 101 -9.89 -18.23 6.91
C GLU A 101 -10.31 -18.34 5.44
N GLU A 102 -11.30 -17.56 5.01
CA GLU A 102 -11.72 -17.49 3.61
C GLU A 102 -10.59 -16.94 2.71
N LEU A 103 -9.87 -15.92 3.18
CA LEU A 103 -8.70 -15.41 2.46
C LEU A 103 -7.61 -16.49 2.34
N HIS A 104 -7.29 -17.23 3.40
CA HIS A 104 -6.31 -18.32 3.33
C HIS A 104 -6.75 -19.46 2.40
N ALA A 105 -8.07 -19.67 2.22
CA ALA A 105 -8.58 -20.65 1.27
C ALA A 105 -8.43 -20.19 -0.20
N VAL A 106 -8.64 -18.90 -0.49
CA VAL A 106 -8.67 -18.38 -1.88
C VAL A 106 -7.30 -17.90 -2.38
N LEU A 107 -6.47 -17.30 -1.52
CA LEU A 107 -5.20 -16.68 -1.90
C LEU A 107 -4.17 -17.63 -2.52
N PRO A 108 -4.06 -18.92 -2.14
CA PRO A 108 -3.15 -19.85 -2.82
C PRO A 108 -3.49 -19.99 -4.31
N GLU A 109 -4.77 -20.20 -4.64
CA GLU A 109 -5.23 -20.34 -6.02
C GLU A 109 -5.07 -19.00 -6.79
N ALA A 110 -5.32 -17.86 -6.12
CA ALA A 110 -5.03 -16.54 -6.71
C ALA A 110 -3.53 -16.38 -7.04
N THR A 111 -2.67 -16.83 -6.13
CA THR A 111 -1.21 -16.76 -6.29
C THR A 111 -0.74 -17.63 -7.44
N GLU A 112 -1.29 -18.83 -7.61
CA GLU A 112 -0.97 -19.71 -8.73
C GLU A 112 -1.43 -19.12 -10.07
N LYS A 113 -2.60 -18.47 -10.09
CA LYS A 113 -3.19 -17.92 -11.32
C LYS A 113 -2.58 -16.61 -11.78
N PHE A 114 -2.32 -15.68 -10.86
CA PHE A 114 -1.90 -14.32 -11.17
C PHE A 114 -0.49 -13.98 -10.70
N GLY A 115 0.13 -14.84 -9.89
CA GLY A 115 1.41 -14.58 -9.25
C GLY A 115 1.29 -13.79 -7.95
N MET A 116 2.30 -13.93 -7.09
CA MET A 116 2.34 -13.31 -5.76
C MET A 116 2.24 -11.77 -5.82
N ASP A 117 2.81 -11.15 -6.83
CA ASP A 117 2.87 -9.69 -6.90
C ASP A 117 1.51 -9.05 -7.23
N ALA A 118 0.69 -9.70 -8.07
CA ALA A 118 -0.71 -9.30 -8.27
C ALA A 118 -1.50 -9.39 -6.96
N VAL A 119 -1.34 -10.51 -6.24
CA VAL A 119 -2.00 -10.73 -4.95
C VAL A 119 -1.55 -9.69 -3.91
N ARG A 120 -0.26 -9.33 -3.87
CA ARG A 120 0.24 -8.28 -2.98
C ARG A 120 -0.37 -6.93 -3.28
N LEU A 121 -0.48 -6.54 -4.55
CA LEU A 121 -1.11 -5.28 -4.96
C LEU A 121 -2.59 -5.24 -4.53
N MET A 122 -3.33 -6.32 -4.75
CA MET A 122 -4.71 -6.47 -4.27
C MET A 122 -4.79 -6.36 -2.73
N VAL A 123 -3.92 -7.06 -2.00
CA VAL A 123 -3.91 -7.02 -0.53
C VAL A 123 -3.64 -5.60 -0.03
N ILE A 124 -2.74 -4.85 -0.65
CA ILE A 124 -2.50 -3.44 -0.31
C ILE A 124 -3.80 -2.63 -0.42
N GLN A 125 -4.57 -2.79 -1.50
CA GLN A 125 -5.84 -2.10 -1.73
C GLN A 125 -6.82 -2.25 -0.56
N TYR A 126 -7.03 -3.48 -0.09
CA TYR A 126 -8.04 -3.80 0.92
C TYR A 126 -7.52 -3.82 2.36
N SER A 127 -6.20 -3.75 2.56
CA SER A 127 -5.51 -3.81 3.86
C SER A 127 -5.90 -2.74 4.88
N ARG A 128 -6.74 -1.76 4.50
CA ARG A 128 -7.23 -0.71 5.39
C ARG A 128 -8.74 -0.70 5.56
N SER A 129 -9.45 -1.17 4.55
CA SER A 129 -10.91 -1.15 4.49
C SER A 129 -11.51 -2.41 5.10
N LEU A 130 -10.90 -3.57 4.85
CA LEU A 130 -11.47 -4.87 5.23
C LEU A 130 -10.75 -5.49 6.43
N LYS A 131 -11.51 -6.09 7.33
CA LYS A 131 -10.96 -6.65 8.57
C LYS A 131 -10.09 -7.88 8.29
N GLY A 132 -10.53 -8.79 7.43
CA GLY A 132 -9.74 -9.97 7.04
C GLY A 132 -8.39 -9.61 6.46
N PHE A 133 -8.34 -8.67 5.51
CA PHE A 133 -7.09 -8.20 4.91
C PHE A 133 -6.16 -7.51 5.92
N ARG A 134 -6.71 -6.76 6.89
CA ARG A 134 -5.90 -6.21 8.00
C ARG A 134 -5.27 -7.29 8.85
N GLN A 135 -6.01 -8.37 9.14
CA GLN A 135 -5.49 -9.50 9.89
C GLN A 135 -4.42 -10.24 9.09
N LEU A 136 -4.67 -10.49 7.80
CA LEU A 136 -3.74 -11.13 6.88
C LEU A 136 -2.38 -10.43 6.86
N VAL A 137 -2.36 -9.11 6.66
CA VAL A 137 -1.12 -8.30 6.66
C VAL A 137 -0.40 -8.34 8.01
N ALA A 138 -1.12 -8.54 9.12
CA ALA A 138 -0.54 -8.62 10.45
C ALA A 138 0.01 -10.01 10.79
N THR A 139 -0.51 -11.07 10.18
CA THR A 139 -0.17 -12.46 10.50
C THR A 139 0.73 -13.12 9.47
N ASP A 140 0.74 -12.66 8.23
CA ASP A 140 1.51 -13.24 7.12
C ASP A 140 2.59 -12.27 6.63
N GLU A 141 3.85 -12.63 6.88
CA GLU A 141 5.02 -11.81 6.55
C GLU A 141 5.16 -11.57 5.04
N ARG A 142 4.57 -12.41 4.18
CA ARG A 142 4.60 -12.23 2.73
C ARG A 142 3.86 -10.98 2.27
N PHE A 143 2.90 -10.53 3.07
CA PHE A 143 2.09 -9.34 2.87
C PHE A 143 2.44 -8.20 3.84
N ALA A 144 3.48 -8.38 4.66
CA ALA A 144 3.96 -7.32 5.52
C ALA A 144 4.29 -6.07 4.69
N PRO A 145 4.01 -4.85 5.18
CA PRO A 145 4.23 -3.63 4.43
C PRO A 145 5.68 -3.56 3.93
N SER A 146 5.86 -3.66 2.62
CA SER A 146 7.17 -3.52 1.98
C SER A 146 7.59 -2.05 2.03
N GLY A 147 8.86 -1.82 2.28
CA GLY A 147 9.44 -0.51 2.46
C GLY A 147 10.07 -0.39 3.84
N SER A 148 11.32 0.06 3.88
CA SER A 148 11.90 0.52 5.13
C SER A 148 10.90 1.46 5.79
N ALA A 149 10.53 1.18 7.05
CA ALA A 149 10.23 2.27 7.99
C ALA A 149 11.28 3.34 7.68
N PRO A 150 10.87 4.60 7.35
CA PRO A 150 11.76 5.55 6.72
C PRO A 150 13.07 5.40 7.44
N GLY A 151 14.11 4.97 6.71
CA GLY A 151 15.42 4.82 7.30
C GLY A 151 15.57 6.11 8.06
N ILE A 152 15.60 6.03 9.39
CA ILE A 152 16.11 7.13 10.14
C ILE A 152 17.54 7.10 9.62
N THR A 153 17.81 7.87 8.56
CA THR A 153 19.09 8.53 8.47
C THR A 153 19.14 9.20 9.81
N VAL A 154 19.79 8.52 10.75
CA VAL A 154 20.39 9.15 11.88
C VAL A 154 21.36 10.09 11.18
N LEU A 155 20.85 11.25 10.77
CA LEU A 155 21.61 12.47 10.91
C LEU A 155 22.04 12.36 12.36
N GLU A 156 23.31 12.05 12.58
CA GLU A 156 23.97 12.14 13.88
C GLU A 156 23.60 13.50 14.46
N LYS A 157 22.48 13.52 15.18
CA LYS A 157 21.97 14.66 15.90
C LYS A 157 21.95 14.18 17.33
N ASP A 158 23.14 14.34 17.91
CA ASP A 158 23.46 14.44 19.32
C ASP A 158 22.30 14.02 20.24
N GLU A 159 22.38 12.79 20.74
CA GLU A 159 21.43 12.18 21.68
C GLU A 159 21.11 13.09 22.89
N ALA A 160 22.05 13.98 23.25
CA ALA A 160 21.91 14.97 24.31
C ALA A 160 20.78 15.99 24.05
N GLU A 161 20.60 16.46 22.81
CA GLU A 161 19.55 17.45 22.49
C GLU A 161 18.16 16.83 22.48
N GLN A 162 18.04 15.57 22.04
CA GLN A 162 16.78 14.82 22.06
C GLN A 162 16.36 14.47 23.50
N ALA A 163 17.31 14.13 24.38
CA ALA A 163 17.05 13.92 25.79
C ALA A 163 16.54 15.20 26.47
N ALA A 164 17.18 16.35 26.22
CA ALA A 164 16.76 17.65 26.76
C ALA A 164 15.35 18.04 26.29
N LYS A 165 15.01 17.78 25.03
CA LYS A 165 13.67 18.07 24.49
C LYS A 165 12.59 17.14 25.04
N ARG A 166 12.92 15.88 25.37
CA ARG A 166 12.01 14.93 26.03
C ARG A 166 11.76 15.31 27.49
N GLU A 167 12.81 15.74 28.21
CA GLU A 167 12.71 16.26 29.58
C GLU A 167 11.85 17.52 29.64
N ALA A 168 12.07 18.48 28.74
CA ALA A 168 11.27 19.70 28.66
C ALA A 168 9.77 19.41 28.38
N ARG A 169 9.48 18.39 27.55
CA ARG A 169 8.10 17.97 27.26
C ARG A 169 7.45 17.24 28.43
N LYS A 170 8.23 16.48 29.21
CA LYS A 170 7.77 15.78 30.42
C LYS A 170 7.48 16.77 31.54
N ALA A 171 8.33 17.78 31.72
CA ALA A 171 8.12 18.88 32.68
C ALA A 171 6.86 19.69 32.35
N ARG A 172 6.68 20.08 31.08
CA ARG A 172 5.48 20.83 30.66
C ARG A 172 4.19 20.02 30.83
N LYS A 173 4.23 18.71 30.55
CA LYS A 173 3.08 17.83 30.80
C LYS A 173 2.78 17.65 32.30
N ALA A 174 3.79 17.64 33.15
CA ALA A 174 3.62 17.52 34.59
C ALA A 174 3.01 18.80 35.20
N GLU A 175 3.47 19.98 34.78
CA GLU A 175 2.87 21.26 35.17
C GLU A 175 1.42 21.39 34.71
N GLU A 176 1.11 21.02 33.46
CA GLU A 176 -0.25 21.08 32.95
C GLU A 176 -1.19 20.11 33.69
N LYS A 177 -0.68 18.94 34.10
CA LYS A 177 -1.45 17.96 34.88
C LYS A 177 -1.66 18.41 36.33
N ALA A 178 -0.68 19.09 36.94
CA ALA A 178 -0.79 19.67 38.28
C ALA A 178 -1.75 20.88 38.31
N ALA A 179 -1.73 21.72 37.27
CA ALA A 179 -2.67 22.84 37.13
C ALA A 179 -4.12 22.36 36.96
N LYS A 180 -4.34 21.31 36.14
CA LYS A 180 -5.66 20.69 35.97
C LYS A 180 -6.17 20.02 37.25
N ALA A 181 -5.30 19.37 38.03
CA ALA A 181 -5.67 18.78 39.31
C ALA A 181 -6.11 19.83 40.36
N LYS A 182 -5.46 20.99 40.40
CA LYS A 182 -5.85 22.10 41.32
C LYS A 182 -7.17 22.76 40.92
N GLN A 183 -7.53 22.78 39.63
CA GLN A 183 -8.82 23.32 39.17
C GLN A 183 -10.00 22.36 39.42
N GLN A 184 -9.79 21.04 39.43
CA GLN A 184 -10.86 20.06 39.67
C GLN A 184 -11.17 19.83 41.15
N GLY A 185 -10.28 20.19 42.08
CA GLY A 185 -10.51 20.08 43.53
C GLY A 185 -11.19 21.30 44.18
N LYS A 186 -11.71 22.25 43.40
CA LYS A 186 -12.33 23.49 43.90
C LYS A 186 -13.71 23.77 43.28
N ARG A 187 -14.46 22.72 42.92
CA ARG A 187 -15.89 22.78 42.58
C ARG A 187 -16.69 22.02 43.61
#